data_AF-G3Q051-F1
#
_entry.id   AF-G3Q051-F1
#
_cell.length_a   1.000
_cell.length_b   1.000
_cell.length_c   1.000
_cell.angle_alpha   90.00
_cell.angle_beta   90.00
_cell.angle_gamma   90.00
#
_symmetry.space_group_name_H-M   'P 1'
#
loop_
_entity.id
_entity.type
_entity.pdbx_description
1 polymer ?
#
loop_
_entity_poly.entity_id
_entity_poly.type
_entity_poly.pdbx_seq_one_letter_code
_entity_poly.pdbx_strand_id
1 'polypeptide(L)'
;MVKYFSNNIDIGSTWDHVVSAFWQRYPNPFSTHVLTEDVVYREVTADHRLLSRRLLMKTNRLPRWAERLFPAGISRSVYIIEDSIVDPVNRSLTIYTWNLNHTTLMSVEERCIFRDSEEQPATTQLKREAWISSNVYGLSRPIQEFGLARFKSNQVKAMKGLEYALSNLQGETPQRPLRDTVKGASEKAKDTAKSLASAAAGPQKPPQYV
;
A
#
# COMPACT_ATOMS: atom_id res chain seq x y z
N MET A 1 13.77 -1.95 -22.57
CA MET A 1 12.51 -2.71 -22.76
C MET A 1 11.59 -2.36 -21.60
N VAL A 2 10.34 -1.98 -21.87
CA VAL A 2 9.35 -1.55 -20.87
C VAL A 2 8.19 -2.54 -20.88
N LYS A 3 7.69 -2.92 -19.71
CA LYS A 3 6.45 -3.68 -19.58
C LYS A 3 5.28 -2.73 -19.35
N TYR A 4 4.26 -2.86 -20.19
CA TYR A 4 3.02 -2.10 -20.11
C TYR A 4 1.92 -2.95 -19.46
N PHE A 5 1.12 -2.31 -18.62
CA PHE A 5 -0.10 -2.87 -18.05
C PHE A 5 -1.22 -1.83 -18.13
N SER A 6 -2.43 -2.29 -18.43
CA SER A 6 -3.63 -1.45 -18.44
C SER A 6 -4.79 -2.22 -17.83
N ASN A 7 -5.63 -1.53 -17.07
CA ASN A 7 -6.83 -2.08 -16.51
C ASN A 7 -7.89 -1.00 -16.31
N ASN A 8 -9.15 -1.34 -16.57
CA ASN A 8 -10.30 -0.48 -16.34
C ASN A 8 -11.17 -1.12 -15.26
N ILE A 9 -11.69 -0.31 -14.32
CA ILE A 9 -12.56 -0.74 -13.24
C ILE A 9 -13.66 0.29 -13.06
N ASP A 10 -14.87 -0.17 -12.82
CA ASP A 10 -15.99 0.67 -12.42
C ASP A 10 -16.14 0.64 -10.89
N ILE A 11 -16.24 1.83 -10.29
CA ILE A 11 -16.45 2.02 -8.85
C ILE A 11 -17.88 2.47 -8.66
N GLY A 12 -18.67 1.70 -7.90
CA GLY A 12 -20.08 2.00 -7.58
C GLY A 12 -20.25 3.17 -6.61
N SER A 13 -19.76 4.34 -6.98
CA SER A 13 -19.90 5.61 -6.25
C SER A 13 -19.71 6.78 -7.22
N THR A 14 -20.36 7.90 -6.93
CA THR A 14 -20.22 9.14 -7.70
C THR A 14 -18.79 9.67 -7.68
N TRP A 15 -18.38 10.36 -8.74
CA TRP A 15 -17.01 10.89 -8.85
C TRP A 15 -16.63 11.78 -7.67
N ASP A 16 -17.54 12.63 -7.19
CA ASP A 16 -17.27 13.53 -6.05
C ASP A 16 -16.90 12.76 -4.78
N HIS A 17 -17.60 11.64 -4.50
CA HIS A 17 -17.30 10.78 -3.37
C HIS A 17 -15.97 10.06 -3.56
N VAL A 18 -15.68 9.55 -4.77
CA VAL A 18 -14.42 8.87 -5.08
C VAL A 18 -13.23 9.82 -4.93
N VAL A 19 -13.33 11.05 -5.44
CA VAL A 19 -12.29 12.07 -5.29
C VAL A 19 -12.12 12.48 -3.83
N SER A 20 -13.21 12.65 -3.09
CA SER A 20 -13.15 12.96 -1.66
C SER A 20 -12.46 11.85 -0.86
N ALA A 21 -12.80 10.58 -1.15
CA ALA A 21 -12.19 9.41 -0.54
C ALA A 21 -10.71 9.26 -0.92
N PHE A 22 -10.33 9.62 -2.14
CA PHE A 22 -8.95 9.52 -2.61
C PHE A 22 -7.97 10.29 -1.73
N TRP A 23 -8.34 11.48 -1.26
CA TRP A 23 -7.50 12.30 -0.38
C TRP A 23 -7.43 11.78 1.05
N GLN A 24 -8.34 10.89 1.45
CA GLN A 24 -8.43 10.30 2.79
C GLN A 24 -8.13 8.79 2.78
N ARG A 25 -7.59 8.27 1.67
CA ARG A 25 -7.34 6.84 1.53
C ARG A 25 -6.27 6.33 2.48
N TYR A 26 -5.46 7.19 3.08
CA TYR A 26 -4.51 6.81 4.11
C TYR A 26 -4.81 7.53 5.44
N PRO A 27 -4.57 6.87 6.58
CA PRO A 27 -4.18 5.46 6.72
C PRO A 27 -5.35 4.49 6.47
N ASN A 28 -5.06 3.27 6.00
CA ASN A 28 -6.07 2.19 5.88
C ASN A 28 -5.46 0.80 6.22
N PRO A 29 -6.28 -0.21 6.62
CA PRO A 29 -5.80 -1.54 6.99
C PRO A 29 -5.07 -2.32 5.89
N PHE A 30 -5.32 -1.99 4.62
CA PHE A 30 -4.76 -2.70 3.45
C PHE A 30 -3.41 -2.14 3.01
N SER A 31 -3.03 -0.97 3.52
CA SER A 31 -1.86 -0.21 3.09
C SER A 31 -0.92 0.16 4.24
N THR A 32 -0.75 -0.73 5.21
CA THR A 32 0.15 -0.55 6.38
C THR A 32 1.62 -0.29 6.04
N HIS A 33 2.01 -0.50 4.79
CA HIS A 33 3.36 -0.28 4.29
C HIS A 33 3.61 1.19 3.91
N VAL A 34 2.56 2.00 3.72
CA VAL A 34 2.67 3.46 3.55
C VAL A 34 2.87 4.08 4.93
N LEU A 35 3.98 4.78 5.11
CA LEU A 35 4.42 5.32 6.39
C LEU A 35 4.08 6.79 6.54
N THR A 36 4.31 7.57 5.49
CA THR A 36 4.04 9.01 5.47
C THR A 36 3.43 9.42 4.13
N GLU A 37 2.68 10.51 4.17
CA GLU A 37 2.04 11.17 3.04
C GLU A 37 2.06 12.67 3.31
N ASP A 38 2.77 13.40 2.46
CA ASP A 38 3.00 14.84 2.63
C ASP A 38 2.60 15.57 1.35
N VAL A 39 1.85 16.66 1.46
CA VAL A 39 1.57 17.56 0.33
C VAL A 39 2.73 18.54 0.22
N VAL A 40 3.52 18.42 -0.85
CA VAL A 40 4.71 19.27 -1.06
C VAL A 40 4.39 20.49 -1.93
N TYR A 41 3.30 20.43 -2.69
CA TYR A 41 2.82 21.55 -3.50
C TYR A 41 1.33 21.39 -3.78
N ARG A 42 0.61 22.51 -3.80
CA ARG A 42 -0.80 22.57 -4.17
C ARG A 42 -1.16 23.96 -4.66
N GLU A 43 -1.85 24.03 -5.79
CA GLU A 43 -2.38 25.29 -6.31
C GLU A 43 -3.71 25.08 -7.02
N VAL A 44 -4.52 26.14 -7.05
CA VAL A 44 -5.66 26.24 -7.96
C VAL A 44 -5.23 27.13 -9.12
N THR A 45 -5.29 26.58 -10.32
CA THR A 45 -4.91 27.24 -11.57
C THR A 45 -5.97 28.23 -12.03
N ALA A 46 -5.61 29.10 -12.98
CA ALA A 46 -6.54 30.06 -13.58
C ALA A 46 -7.72 29.39 -14.31
N ASP A 47 -7.54 28.17 -14.82
CA ASP A 47 -8.59 27.34 -15.43
C ASP A 47 -9.36 26.47 -14.39
N HIS A 48 -9.31 26.84 -13.11
CA HIS A 48 -10.05 26.21 -12.01
C HIS A 48 -9.72 24.73 -11.77
N ARG A 49 -8.51 24.30 -12.12
CA ARG A 49 -8.01 22.95 -11.79
C ARG A 49 -7.16 22.97 -10.53
N LEU A 50 -7.35 21.96 -9.68
CA LEU A 50 -6.48 21.76 -8.51
C LEU A 50 -5.29 20.90 -8.93
N LEU A 51 -4.10 21.50 -8.93
CA LEU A 51 -2.84 20.77 -9.04
C LEU A 51 -2.35 20.42 -7.65
N SER A 52 -1.84 19.21 -7.47
CA SER A 52 -1.20 18.79 -6.23
C SER A 52 -0.06 17.84 -6.49
N ARG A 53 1.05 18.06 -5.80
CA ARG A 53 2.16 17.10 -5.70
C ARG A 53 2.25 16.62 -4.27
N ARG A 54 2.28 15.30 -4.11
CA ARG A 54 2.46 14.64 -2.82
C ARG A 54 3.71 13.77 -2.85
N LEU A 55 4.37 13.69 -1.70
CA LEU A 55 5.46 12.76 -1.45
C LEU A 55 4.95 11.68 -0.50
N LEU A 56 5.07 10.43 -0.91
CA LEU A 56 4.73 9.28 -0.08
C LEU A 56 6.01 8.49 0.22
N MET A 57 6.14 8.07 1.48
CA MET A 57 7.16 7.10 1.88
C MET A 57 6.50 5.76 2.17
N LYS A 58 7.02 4.69 1.56
CA LYS A 58 6.57 3.32 1.86
C LYS A 58 7.72 2.37 2.14
N THR A 59 7.43 1.32 2.89
CA THR A 59 8.36 0.19 3.05
C THR A 59 8.26 -0.75 1.85
N ASN A 60 9.41 -1.20 1.36
CA ASN A 60 9.48 -2.18 0.29
C ASN A 60 10.40 -3.33 0.69
N ARG A 61 9.84 -4.53 0.76
CA ARG A 61 10.64 -5.75 0.95
C ARG A 61 11.20 -6.15 -0.41
N LEU A 62 12.50 -6.35 -0.49
CA LEU A 62 13.11 -6.92 -1.69
C LEU A 62 12.70 -8.40 -1.82
N PRO A 63 12.56 -8.93 -3.05
CA PRO A 63 12.45 -10.38 -3.21
C PRO A 63 13.74 -11.06 -2.74
N ARG A 64 13.64 -12.28 -2.20
CA ARG A 64 14.80 -13.00 -1.61
C ARG A 64 16.00 -13.13 -2.55
N TRP A 65 15.76 -13.30 -3.85
CA TRP A 65 16.84 -13.36 -4.85
C TRP A 65 17.59 -12.02 -4.97
N ALA A 66 16.87 -10.90 -4.82
CA ALA A 66 17.42 -9.56 -4.90
C ALA A 66 18.21 -9.21 -3.63
N GLU A 67 17.75 -9.66 -2.45
CA GLU A 67 18.49 -9.48 -1.18
C GLU A 67 19.91 -10.09 -1.23
N ARG A 68 20.13 -11.12 -2.06
CA ARG A 68 21.45 -11.75 -2.23
C ARG A 68 22.35 -11.01 -3.23
N LEU A 69 21.77 -10.30 -4.19
CA LEU A 69 22.50 -9.60 -5.26
C LEU A 69 22.74 -8.13 -4.93
N PHE A 70 21.91 -7.52 -4.09
CA PHE A 70 22.02 -6.11 -3.75
C PHE A 70 22.60 -5.90 -2.35
N PRO A 71 23.42 -4.85 -2.14
CA PRO A 71 24.07 -4.59 -0.86
C PRO A 71 23.08 -4.46 0.30
N ALA A 72 23.46 -4.98 1.47
CA ALA A 72 22.66 -4.94 2.70
C ALA A 72 22.31 -3.50 3.18
N GLY A 73 22.98 -2.47 2.65
CA GLY A 73 22.75 -1.06 2.96
C GLY A 73 21.69 -0.34 2.11
N ILE A 74 21.03 -1.02 1.17
CA ILE A 74 19.94 -0.38 0.41
C ILE A 74 18.78 -0.04 1.35
N SER A 75 18.40 1.24 1.36
CA SER A 75 17.24 1.70 2.14
C SER A 75 15.99 0.93 1.76
N ARG A 76 15.30 0.37 2.76
CA ARG A 76 14.01 -0.30 2.59
C ARG A 76 12.86 0.68 2.35
N SER A 77 13.11 1.98 2.50
CA SER A 77 12.15 3.03 2.20
C SER A 77 12.18 3.37 0.72
N VAL A 78 11.00 3.42 0.13
CA VAL A 78 10.76 3.89 -1.24
C VAL A 78 10.00 5.19 -1.16
N TYR A 79 10.55 6.21 -1.80
CA TYR A 79 9.91 7.51 -1.96
C TYR A 79 9.15 7.53 -3.29
N ILE A 80 7.94 8.06 -3.26
CA ILE A 80 7.04 8.10 -4.39
C ILE A 80 6.53 9.53 -4.54
N ILE A 81 6.64 10.09 -5.74
CA ILE A 81 5.90 11.29 -6.09
C ILE A 81 4.56 10.89 -6.68
N GLU A 82 3.54 11.64 -6.27
CA GLU A 82 2.22 11.61 -6.84
C GLU A 82 1.84 13.01 -7.27
N ASP A 83 1.76 13.22 -8.57
CA ASP A 83 1.18 14.41 -9.17
C ASP A 83 -0.29 14.14 -9.49
N SER A 84 -1.13 15.14 -9.26
CA SER A 84 -2.57 15.01 -9.47
C SER A 84 -3.17 16.31 -9.98
N ILE A 85 -4.17 16.15 -10.84
CA ILE A 85 -4.95 17.21 -11.46
C ILE A 85 -6.42 16.87 -11.24
N VAL A 86 -7.13 17.68 -10.47
CA VAL A 86 -8.59 17.62 -10.39
C VAL A 86 -9.16 18.70 -11.30
N ASP A 87 -9.98 18.28 -12.25
CA ASP A 87 -10.79 19.14 -13.10
C ASP A 87 -12.27 18.98 -12.69
N PRO A 88 -12.81 19.92 -11.90
CA PRO A 88 -14.19 19.83 -11.41
C PRO A 88 -15.23 20.06 -12.51
N VAL A 89 -14.87 20.79 -13.58
CA VAL A 89 -15.79 21.07 -14.71
C VAL A 89 -15.99 19.79 -15.53
N ASN A 90 -14.89 19.11 -15.87
CA ASN A 90 -14.93 17.86 -16.62
C ASN A 90 -15.09 16.60 -15.73
N ARG A 91 -15.30 16.78 -14.42
CA ARG A 91 -15.39 15.73 -13.40
C ARG A 91 -14.36 14.63 -13.62
N SER A 92 -13.09 15.05 -13.65
CA SER A 92 -11.96 14.15 -13.85
C SER A 92 -10.85 14.37 -12.83
N LEU A 93 -10.28 13.27 -12.35
CA LEU A 93 -9.09 13.26 -11.52
C LEU A 93 -8.03 12.44 -12.24
N THR A 94 -6.95 13.09 -12.66
CA THR A 94 -5.80 12.43 -13.28
C THR A 94 -4.65 12.42 -12.30
N ILE A 95 -4.04 11.26 -12.10
CA ILE A 95 -2.92 11.05 -11.18
C ILE A 95 -1.77 10.38 -11.93
N TYR A 96 -0.56 10.89 -11.69
CA TYR A 96 0.69 10.30 -12.12
C TYR A 96 1.55 9.98 -10.91
N THR A 97 2.03 8.75 -10.84
CA THR A 97 2.75 8.24 -9.68
C THR A 97 4.04 7.57 -10.12
N TRP A 98 5.17 7.89 -9.50
CA TRP A 98 6.44 7.22 -9.79
C TRP A 98 7.39 7.17 -8.59
N ASN A 99 8.26 6.15 -8.55
CA ASN A 99 9.29 6.06 -7.51
C ASN A 99 10.48 6.99 -7.79
N LEU A 100 10.91 7.74 -6.78
CA LEU A 100 12.07 8.63 -6.86
C LEU A 100 13.40 7.89 -6.71
N ASN A 101 13.45 6.94 -5.77
CA ASN A 101 14.66 6.16 -5.50
C ASN A 101 14.51 4.72 -6.02
N HIS A 102 15.64 4.00 -6.08
CA HIS A 102 15.74 2.63 -6.60
C HIS A 102 15.41 2.47 -8.09
N THR A 103 15.42 3.56 -8.87
CA THR A 103 15.11 3.58 -10.31
C THR A 103 16.13 2.80 -11.14
N THR A 104 17.38 2.67 -10.68
CA THR A 104 18.39 1.79 -11.31
C THR A 104 17.96 0.32 -11.29
N LEU A 105 17.32 -0.11 -10.20
CA LEU A 105 16.76 -1.45 -10.05
C LEU A 105 15.48 -1.58 -10.88
N MET A 106 14.51 -0.72 -10.60
CA MET A 106 13.20 -0.76 -11.23
C MET A 106 12.52 0.61 -11.12
N SER A 107 12.06 1.13 -12.26
CA SER A 107 11.17 2.28 -12.30
C SER A 107 9.75 1.79 -12.59
N VAL A 108 8.81 2.29 -11.79
CA VAL A 108 7.38 2.06 -11.96
C VAL A 108 6.72 3.42 -12.08
N GLU A 109 6.12 3.66 -13.24
CA GLU A 109 5.31 4.84 -13.51
C GLU A 109 3.86 4.36 -13.65
N GLU A 110 2.94 4.99 -12.95
CA GLU A 110 1.51 4.68 -12.97
C GLU A 110 0.74 5.94 -13.35
N ARG A 111 -0.26 5.77 -14.22
CA ARG A 111 -1.27 6.77 -14.52
C ARG A 111 -2.65 6.23 -14.12
N CYS A 112 -3.38 6.99 -13.34
CA CYS A 112 -4.78 6.72 -13.03
C CYS A 112 -5.65 7.89 -13.50
N ILE A 113 -6.77 7.58 -14.14
CA ILE A 113 -7.76 8.57 -14.57
C ILE A 113 -9.11 8.11 -14.04
N PHE A 114 -9.68 8.90 -13.13
CA PHE A 114 -11.03 8.75 -12.62
C PHE A 114 -11.95 9.72 -13.35
N ARG A 115 -13.06 9.23 -13.88
CA ARG A 115 -14.10 10.02 -14.56
C ARG A 115 -15.47 9.47 -14.21
N ASP A 116 -16.49 10.31 -14.27
CA ASP A 116 -17.87 9.81 -14.25
C ASP A 116 -18.11 8.86 -15.43
N SER A 117 -18.94 7.84 -15.18
CA SER A 117 -19.45 6.95 -16.22
C SER A 117 -20.59 7.62 -16.97
N GLU A 118 -20.48 7.74 -18.29
CA GLU A 118 -21.58 8.20 -19.15
C GLU A 118 -22.70 7.15 -19.27
N GLU A 119 -22.34 5.86 -19.16
CA GLU A 119 -23.26 4.74 -19.33
C GLU A 119 -24.05 4.41 -18.06
N GLN A 120 -23.44 4.63 -16.89
CA GLN A 120 -24.00 4.21 -15.59
C GLN A 120 -24.02 5.38 -14.61
N PRO A 121 -25.21 5.92 -14.29
CA PRO A 121 -25.34 6.94 -13.26
C PRO A 121 -24.77 6.46 -11.91
N ALA A 122 -24.15 7.37 -11.16
CA ALA A 122 -23.53 7.09 -9.85
C ALA A 122 -22.37 6.07 -9.86
N THR A 123 -21.74 5.86 -11.02
CA THR A 123 -20.53 5.05 -11.16
C THR A 123 -19.36 5.90 -11.65
N THR A 124 -18.19 5.69 -11.06
CA THR A 124 -16.92 6.31 -11.50
C THR A 124 -16.08 5.28 -12.24
N GLN A 125 -15.70 5.58 -13.48
CA GLN A 125 -14.76 4.78 -14.26
C GLN A 125 -13.33 5.13 -13.86
N LEU A 126 -12.54 4.10 -13.56
CA LEU A 126 -11.11 4.19 -13.30
C LEU A 126 -10.33 3.48 -14.41
N LYS A 127 -9.63 4.26 -15.23
CA LYS A 127 -8.61 3.77 -16.15
C LYS A 127 -7.24 3.85 -15.49
N ARG A 128 -6.56 2.71 -15.37
CA ARG A 128 -5.22 2.60 -14.79
C ARG A 128 -4.25 2.03 -15.80
N GLU A 129 -3.11 2.69 -15.95
CA GLU A 129 -2.01 2.30 -16.81
C GLU A 129 -0.70 2.30 -16.02
N ALA A 130 0.22 1.38 -16.33
CA ALA A 130 1.52 1.34 -15.70
C ALA A 130 2.62 0.93 -16.67
N TRP A 131 3.78 1.54 -16.49
CA TRP A 131 5.02 1.28 -17.22
C TRP A 131 6.09 0.85 -16.24
N ILE A 132 6.61 -0.36 -16.43
CA ILE A 132 7.60 -0.97 -15.55
C ILE A 132 8.87 -1.19 -16.35
N SER A 133 9.96 -0.56 -15.94
CA SER A 133 11.25 -0.65 -16.59
C SER A 133 12.35 -1.01 -15.59
N SER A 134 13.46 -1.55 -16.09
CA SER A 134 14.62 -1.90 -15.29
C SER A 134 15.87 -1.75 -16.16
N ASN A 135 16.91 -1.15 -15.58
CA ASN A 135 18.19 -0.90 -16.24
C ASN A 135 19.26 -1.93 -15.85
N VAL A 136 18.89 -2.98 -15.10
CA VAL A 136 19.83 -4.03 -14.68
C VAL A 136 20.09 -4.97 -15.86
N TYR A 137 21.31 -4.89 -16.41
CA TYR A 137 21.75 -5.75 -17.50
C TYR A 137 21.66 -7.24 -17.11
N GLY A 138 21.17 -8.08 -18.01
CA GLY A 138 21.00 -9.53 -17.79
C GLY A 138 19.80 -9.94 -16.90
N LEU A 139 19.27 -9.04 -16.06
CA LEU A 139 18.16 -9.35 -15.13
C LEU A 139 16.89 -8.52 -15.37
N SER A 140 16.87 -7.66 -16.39
CA SER A 140 15.75 -6.76 -16.68
C SER A 140 14.40 -7.48 -16.81
N ARG A 141 14.34 -8.61 -17.53
CA ARG A 141 13.11 -9.40 -17.71
C ARG A 141 12.57 -9.97 -16.38
N PRO A 142 13.34 -10.76 -15.58
CA PRO A 142 12.89 -11.21 -14.26
C PRO A 142 12.43 -10.09 -13.34
N ILE A 143 13.15 -8.95 -13.32
CA ILE A 143 12.79 -7.80 -12.50
C ILE A 143 11.44 -7.22 -12.94
N GLN A 144 11.22 -7.08 -14.24
CA GLN A 144 9.96 -6.57 -14.78
C GLN A 144 8.78 -7.49 -14.50
N GLU A 145 8.96 -8.82 -14.59
CA GLU A 145 7.91 -9.78 -14.21
C GLU A 145 7.56 -9.68 -12.73
N PHE A 146 8.58 -9.59 -11.87
CA PHE A 146 8.39 -9.39 -10.45
C PHE A 146 7.66 -8.06 -10.16
N GLY A 147 8.09 -6.98 -10.81
CA GLY A 147 7.48 -5.67 -10.73
C GLY A 147 6.00 -5.71 -11.11
N LEU A 148 5.67 -6.35 -12.22
CA LEU A 148 4.29 -6.49 -12.70
C LEU A 148 3.42 -7.31 -11.75
N ALA A 149 3.91 -8.45 -11.27
CA ALA A 149 3.19 -9.27 -10.29
C ALA A 149 2.91 -8.51 -8.99
N ARG A 150 3.91 -7.76 -8.50
CA ARG A 150 3.78 -6.90 -7.32
C ARG A 150 2.81 -5.75 -7.57
N PHE A 151 2.87 -5.12 -8.75
CA PHE A 151 1.96 -4.04 -9.13
C PHE A 151 0.50 -4.50 -9.09
N LYS A 152 0.19 -5.64 -9.73
CA LYS A 152 -1.17 -6.24 -9.71
C LYS A 152 -1.66 -6.50 -8.28
N SER A 153 -0.80 -7.04 -7.41
CA SER A 153 -1.16 -7.26 -5.98
C SER A 153 -1.41 -5.95 -5.23
N ASN A 154 -0.61 -4.92 -5.50
CA ASN A 154 -0.76 -3.61 -4.87
C ASN A 154 -2.03 -2.89 -5.35
N GLN A 155 -2.41 -3.05 -6.62
CA GLN A 155 -3.65 -2.50 -7.16
C GLN A 155 -4.87 -2.98 -6.38
N VAL A 156 -4.95 -4.28 -6.09
CA VAL A 156 -6.06 -4.85 -5.29
C VAL A 156 -6.12 -4.22 -3.90
N LYS A 157 -4.97 -3.98 -3.26
CA LYS A 157 -4.91 -3.32 -1.94
C LYS A 157 -5.29 -1.84 -2.03
N ALA A 158 -4.89 -1.15 -3.10
CA ALA A 158 -5.22 0.25 -3.33
C ALA A 158 -6.74 0.42 -3.51
N MET A 159 -7.39 -0.47 -4.27
CA MET A 159 -8.85 -0.46 -4.41
C MET A 159 -9.57 -0.70 -3.08
N LYS A 160 -9.16 -1.73 -2.31
CA LYS A 160 -9.71 -1.97 -0.97
C LYS A 160 -9.51 -0.80 0.00
N GLY A 161 -8.36 -0.12 -0.10
CA GLY A 161 -8.09 1.08 0.69
C GLY A 161 -8.97 2.27 0.31
N LEU A 162 -9.28 2.43 -0.98
CA LEU A 162 -10.20 3.44 -1.48
C LEU A 162 -11.65 3.14 -1.09
N GLU A 163 -12.09 1.89 -1.24
CA GLU A 163 -13.41 1.42 -0.78
C GLU A 163 -13.58 1.65 0.73
N TYR A 164 -12.55 1.34 1.52
CA TYR A 164 -12.55 1.61 2.96
C TYR A 164 -12.74 3.11 3.27
N ALA A 165 -12.07 4.00 2.53
CA ALA A 165 -12.24 5.44 2.69
C ALA A 165 -13.63 5.92 2.24
N LEU A 166 -14.19 5.34 1.17
CA LEU A 166 -15.55 5.61 0.72
C LEU A 166 -16.58 5.25 1.80
N SER A 167 -16.51 4.04 2.37
CA SER A 167 -17.42 3.62 3.44
C SER A 167 -17.33 4.53 4.67
N ASN A 168 -16.12 4.95 5.04
CA ASN A 168 -15.94 5.90 6.15
C ASN A 168 -16.60 7.26 5.89
N LEU A 169 -16.54 7.78 4.66
CA LEU A 169 -17.19 9.04 4.27
C LEU A 169 -18.72 8.93 4.27
N GLN A 170 -19.26 7.76 3.96
CA GLN A 170 -20.70 7.50 3.95
C GLN A 170 -21.29 7.30 5.36
N GLY A 171 -20.46 7.26 6.40
CA GLY A 171 -20.89 6.96 7.76
C GLY A 171 -21.22 5.48 7.99
N GLU A 172 -21.04 4.64 6.97
CA GLU A 172 -21.10 3.18 7.07
C GLU A 172 -19.81 2.70 7.74
N THR A 173 -19.70 2.86 9.07
CA THR A 173 -18.51 2.40 9.78
C THR A 173 -18.69 0.92 10.15
N PRO A 174 -17.93 -0.03 9.57
CA PRO A 174 -17.69 -1.29 10.26
C PRO A 174 -16.89 -0.91 11.51
N GLN A 175 -17.40 -1.28 12.68
CA GLN A 175 -16.70 -1.02 13.94
C GLN A 175 -15.24 -1.42 13.79
N ARG A 176 -14.33 -0.52 14.20
CA ARG A 176 -12.94 -0.89 14.45
C ARG A 176 -12.99 -2.20 15.22
N PRO A 177 -12.34 -3.29 14.78
CA PRO A 177 -12.06 -4.35 15.72
C PRO A 177 -11.20 -3.66 16.79
N LEU A 178 -11.80 -3.43 17.97
CA LEU A 178 -11.03 -3.10 19.16
C LEU A 178 -9.87 -4.06 19.13
N ARG A 179 -8.64 -3.54 19.22
CA ARG A 179 -7.47 -4.38 19.48
C ARG A 179 -7.87 -5.30 20.62
N ASP A 180 -8.05 -6.58 20.32
CA ASP A 180 -8.31 -7.57 21.34
C ASP A 180 -7.23 -7.38 22.39
N THR A 181 -7.70 -7.05 23.59
CA THR A 181 -6.87 -6.74 24.73
C THR A 181 -5.85 -7.88 24.87
N VAL A 182 -4.57 -7.56 24.72
CA VAL A 182 -3.42 -8.49 24.77
C VAL A 182 -3.28 -9.21 26.14
N LYS A 183 -4.27 -9.11 27.04
CA LYS A 183 -4.30 -9.78 28.34
C LYS A 183 -4.34 -11.31 28.24
N GLY A 184 -5.04 -11.89 27.25
CA GLY A 184 -5.20 -13.34 27.15
C GLY A 184 -3.93 -14.12 26.74
N ALA A 185 -3.04 -13.50 25.97
CA ALA A 185 -1.79 -14.14 25.53
C ALA A 185 -0.70 -14.11 26.60
N SER A 186 -0.69 -13.08 27.46
CA SER A 186 0.28 -12.95 28.55
C SER A 186 0.00 -13.92 29.71
N GLU A 187 -1.26 -14.27 29.97
CA GLU A 187 -1.63 -15.22 31.03
C GLU A 187 -1.32 -16.65 30.61
N LYS A 188 -1.67 -17.06 29.38
CA LYS A 188 -1.28 -18.37 28.85
C LYS A 188 0.24 -18.56 28.79
N ALA A 189 1.00 -17.53 28.43
CA ALA A 189 2.46 -17.61 28.42
C ALA A 189 3.06 -17.77 29.84
N LYS A 190 2.46 -17.12 30.85
CA LYS A 190 2.88 -17.27 32.26
C LYS A 190 2.57 -18.64 32.84
N ASP A 191 1.41 -19.22 32.52
CA ASP A 191 1.03 -20.54 33.02
C ASP A 191 1.84 -21.66 32.37
N THR A 192 2.15 -21.54 31.07
CA THR A 192 3.00 -22.51 30.37
C THR A 192 4.45 -22.45 30.88
N ALA A 193 4.96 -21.26 31.21
CA ALA A 193 6.28 -21.09 31.82
C ALA A 193 6.36 -21.66 33.25
N LYS A 194 5.28 -21.52 34.04
CA LYS A 194 5.19 -22.12 35.38
C LYS A 194 5.14 -23.65 35.34
N SER A 195 4.41 -24.26 34.40
CA SER A 195 4.32 -25.72 34.31
C SER A 195 5.63 -26.36 33.84
N LEU A 196 6.37 -25.69 32.95
CA LEU A 196 7.70 -26.12 32.50
C LEU A 196 8.76 -26.01 33.60
N ALA A 197 8.68 -24.99 34.46
CA ALA A 197 9.59 -24.84 35.61
C ALA A 197 9.36 -25.90 36.69
N SER A 198 8.12 -26.33 36.92
CA SER A 198 7.81 -27.42 37.87
C SER A 198 8.22 -28.81 37.37
N ALA A 199 8.36 -29.00 36.05
CA ALA A 199 8.78 -30.28 35.46
C ALA A 199 10.31 -30.47 35.42
N ALA A 200 11.09 -29.40 35.63
CA ALA A 200 12.55 -29.43 35.59
C ALA A 200 13.22 -29.64 36.96
N ALA A 201 12.44 -29.82 38.04
CA ALA A 201 12.97 -30.10 39.36
C ALA A 201 13.07 -31.62 39.61
N GLY A 202 14.27 -32.17 39.49
CA GLY A 202 14.62 -33.46 40.07
C GLY A 202 16.12 -33.51 40.42
N PRO A 203 16.61 -34.47 41.25
CA PRO A 203 15.92 -35.42 42.11
C PRO A 203 16.24 -35.21 43.62
N GLN A 204 15.42 -35.78 44.51
CA GLN A 204 15.71 -35.88 45.96
C GLN A 204 16.89 -36.83 46.23
N LYS A 205 17.76 -36.45 47.18
CA LYS A 205 18.92 -37.25 47.66
C LYS A 205 18.47 -38.62 48.22
N PRO A 206 19.27 -39.70 48.05
CA PRO A 206 18.98 -40.98 48.67
C PRO A 206 19.25 -40.95 50.19
N PRO A 207 18.49 -41.73 51.00
CA PRO A 207 18.73 -41.83 52.44
C PRO A 207 19.97 -42.68 52.73
N GLN A 208 20.80 -42.20 53.67
CA GLN A 208 21.85 -42.98 54.32
C GLN A 208 21.22 -44.01 55.26
N TYR A 209 21.69 -45.24 55.21
CA TYR A 209 21.61 -46.18 56.32
C TYR A 209 22.98 -46.83 56.53
N VAL A 210 23.35 -46.93 57.81
CA VAL A 210 24.52 -47.65 58.38
C VAL A 210 24.22 -49.14 58.39
#